data_AF-Q5DD31-F1
#
_entry.id   AF-Q5DD31-F1
#
_cell.length_a   1.000
_cell.length_b   1.000
_cell.length_c   1.000
_cell.angle_alpha   90.00
_cell.angle_beta   90.00
_cell.angle_gamma   90.00
#
_symmetry.space_group_name_H-M   'P 1'
#
loop_
_entity.id
_entity.type
_entity.pdbx_description
1 polymer ?
#
loop_
_entity_poly.entity_id
_entity_poly.type
_entity_poly.pdbx_seq_one_letter_code
_entity_poly.pdbx_strand_id
1 'polypeptide(L)'
;MDENCGRLKYIELENYKSYKGKQVIGPFSVFTAIIGPNGSGKSNLMDAISFVLGENTRHLRVRRLNDLIHGSVVGKPVAKSASVTAVYEMPDGEEKRFSRVIHGNTSEYRINGVSVRVDEYATALEQIHIFMKVKNFLVFQGAVESIAMKNARERCQMFEEISKSAELKEEYDMSKMEMQKLEENATFNLNKKTGIVAERKEAKLKSMKLRDIKNFKMN
;
A
#
# COMPACT_ATOMS: atom_id res chain seq x y z
N MET A 1 27.23 -15.66 -2.52
CA MET A 1 26.14 -15.02 -3.28
C MET A 1 24.93 -15.88 -2.96
N ASP A 2 23.88 -15.30 -2.38
CA ASP A 2 22.78 -16.09 -1.81
C ASP A 2 22.17 -17.02 -2.85
N GLU A 3 22.41 -18.32 -2.71
CA GLU A 3 21.88 -19.39 -3.56
C GLU A 3 20.35 -19.55 -3.44
N ASN A 4 19.69 -18.67 -2.68
CA ASN A 4 18.30 -18.80 -2.27
C ASN A 4 17.37 -17.69 -2.79
N CYS A 5 17.85 -16.81 -3.68
CA CYS A 5 17.02 -15.75 -4.27
C CYS A 5 16.81 -16.00 -5.76
N GLY A 6 15.54 -16.08 -6.17
CA GLY A 6 15.19 -16.21 -7.58
C GLY A 6 15.50 -14.92 -8.36
N ARG A 7 15.35 -14.97 -9.68
CA ARG A 7 15.66 -13.83 -10.55
C ARG A 7 14.62 -13.63 -11.64
N LEU A 8 14.45 -12.37 -12.05
CA LEU A 8 13.73 -12.07 -13.28
C LEU A 8 14.56 -12.56 -14.46
N LYS A 9 14.06 -13.56 -15.19
CA LYS A 9 14.77 -14.18 -16.31
C LYS A 9 14.63 -13.35 -17.57
N TYR A 10 13.40 -12.97 -17.93
CA TYR A 10 13.10 -12.11 -19.08
C TYR A 10 11.66 -11.58 -18.98
N ILE A 11 11.32 -10.64 -19.83
CA ILE A 11 9.96 -10.09 -19.96
C ILE A 11 9.45 -10.31 -21.38
N GLU A 12 8.22 -10.79 -21.50
CA GLU A 12 7.47 -10.82 -22.75
C GLU A 12 6.49 -9.65 -22.78
N LEU A 13 6.48 -8.89 -23.88
CA LEU A 13 5.53 -7.80 -24.11
C LEU A 13 4.76 -8.08 -25.39
N GLU A 14 3.49 -7.72 -25.41
CA GLU A 14 2.68 -7.77 -26.61
C GLU A 14 1.88 -6.48 -26.77
N ASN A 15 2.12 -5.76 -27.87
CA ASN A 15 1.40 -4.52 -28.22
C ASN A 15 1.40 -3.46 -27.09
N TYR A 16 2.44 -3.40 -26.26
CA TYR A 16 2.53 -2.50 -25.10
C TYR A 16 3.34 -1.24 -25.42
N LYS A 17 2.73 -0.05 -25.27
CA LYS A 17 3.34 1.28 -25.51
C LYS A 17 4.08 1.38 -26.83
N SER A 18 5.41 1.46 -26.81
CA SER A 18 6.25 1.54 -28.02
C SER A 18 6.54 0.19 -28.66
N TYR A 19 6.20 -0.92 -28.00
CA TYR A 19 6.49 -2.28 -28.46
C TYR A 19 5.31 -2.82 -29.26
N LYS A 20 5.49 -2.97 -30.59
CA LYS A 20 4.49 -3.57 -31.50
C LYS A 20 4.70 -5.07 -31.62
N GLY A 21 3.61 -5.84 -31.62
CA GLY A 21 3.66 -7.30 -31.69
C GLY A 21 4.28 -7.91 -30.44
N LYS A 22 4.63 -9.21 -30.53
CA LYS A 22 5.31 -9.93 -29.45
C LYS A 22 6.81 -9.57 -29.43
N GLN A 23 7.29 -9.12 -28.29
CA GLN A 23 8.68 -8.77 -28.04
C GLN A 23 9.15 -9.50 -26.77
N VAL A 24 10.38 -10.01 -26.78
CA VAL A 24 10.99 -10.65 -25.63
C VAL A 24 12.25 -9.86 -25.27
N ILE A 25 12.33 -9.41 -24.02
CA ILE A 25 13.45 -8.62 -23.51
C ILE A 25 14.15 -9.41 -22.43
N GLY A 26 15.40 -9.74 -22.69
CA GLY A 26 16.25 -10.58 -21.86
C GLY A 26 17.10 -11.53 -22.71
N PRO A 27 17.73 -12.53 -22.09
CA PRO A 27 17.71 -12.80 -20.66
C PRO A 27 18.39 -11.70 -19.84
N PHE A 28 17.87 -11.43 -18.64
CA PHE A 28 18.49 -10.52 -17.68
C PHE A 28 19.55 -11.27 -16.87
N SER A 29 20.69 -10.63 -16.68
CA SER A 29 21.71 -11.04 -15.71
C SER A 29 21.50 -10.29 -14.39
N VAL A 30 22.28 -10.66 -13.36
CA VAL A 30 22.29 -9.99 -12.05
C VAL A 30 22.46 -8.47 -12.18
N PHE A 31 23.23 -8.03 -13.17
CA PHE A 31 23.37 -6.63 -13.53
C PHE A 31 23.16 -6.43 -15.02
N THR A 32 22.04 -5.79 -15.39
CA THR A 32 21.71 -5.47 -16.78
C THR A 32 21.55 -3.96 -16.96
N ALA A 33 22.25 -3.37 -17.93
CA ALA A 33 22.11 -1.98 -18.30
C ALA A 33 21.25 -1.84 -19.57
N ILE A 34 20.24 -0.97 -19.54
CA ILE A 34 19.37 -0.67 -20.68
C ILE A 34 19.83 0.64 -21.32
N ILE A 35 20.39 0.56 -22.54
CA ILE A 35 20.93 1.71 -23.28
C ILE A 35 20.16 1.97 -24.59
N GLY A 36 20.34 3.15 -25.17
CA GLY A 36 19.70 3.54 -26.43
C GLY A 36 19.40 5.04 -26.51
N PRO A 37 19.07 5.58 -27.69
CA PRO A 37 18.80 7.00 -27.91
C PRO A 37 17.53 7.48 -27.18
N ASN A 38 17.37 8.79 -27.02
CA ASN A 38 16.15 9.36 -26.44
C ASN A 38 14.93 8.98 -27.29
N GLY A 39 13.83 8.62 -26.62
CA GLY A 39 12.62 8.15 -27.30
C GLY A 39 12.62 6.68 -27.73
N SER A 40 13.71 5.92 -27.55
CA SER A 40 13.79 4.50 -27.96
C SER A 40 12.95 3.52 -27.11
N GLY A 41 12.16 4.02 -26.15
CA GLY A 41 11.31 3.19 -25.30
C GLY A 41 11.98 2.61 -24.05
N LYS A 42 13.22 2.98 -23.71
CA LYS A 42 13.90 2.50 -22.49
C LYS A 42 13.05 2.65 -21.23
N SER A 43 12.46 3.83 -21.04
CA SER A 43 11.61 4.08 -19.87
C SER A 43 10.27 3.33 -19.96
N ASN A 44 9.82 2.92 -21.14
CA ASN A 44 8.61 2.10 -21.31
C ASN A 44 8.84 0.66 -20.84
N LEU A 45 10.07 0.14 -20.91
CA LEU A 45 10.42 -1.14 -20.29
C LEU A 45 10.27 -1.08 -18.77
N MET A 46 10.73 -0.01 -18.14
CA MET A 46 10.52 0.21 -16.71
C MET A 46 9.02 0.30 -16.39
N ASP A 47 8.23 1.01 -17.21
CA ASP A 47 6.78 1.04 -17.02
C ASP A 47 6.14 -0.34 -17.23
N ALA A 48 6.67 -1.20 -18.10
CA ALA A 48 6.19 -2.56 -18.30
C ALA A 48 6.44 -3.43 -17.06
N ILE A 49 7.63 -3.34 -16.48
CA ILE A 49 7.99 -3.98 -15.20
C ILE A 49 7.06 -3.51 -14.09
N SER A 50 6.88 -2.20 -13.97
CA SER A 50 5.97 -1.62 -12.97
C SER A 50 4.54 -2.12 -13.17
N PHE A 51 4.07 -2.14 -14.42
CA PHE A 51 2.72 -2.57 -14.77
C PHE A 51 2.44 -4.03 -14.38
N VAL A 52 3.34 -4.96 -14.72
CA VAL A 52 3.17 -6.39 -14.42
C VAL A 52 3.33 -6.69 -12.92
N LEU A 53 4.15 -5.91 -12.21
CA LEU A 53 4.28 -5.97 -10.75
C LEU A 53 3.13 -5.25 -10.01
N GLY A 54 2.08 -4.87 -10.74
CA GLY A 54 0.82 -4.44 -10.13
C GLY A 54 0.73 -2.96 -9.78
N GLU A 55 1.61 -2.10 -10.33
CA GLU A 55 1.49 -0.66 -10.13
C GLU A 55 0.15 -0.11 -10.63
N ASN A 56 -0.30 0.94 -9.94
CA ASN A 56 -1.49 1.66 -10.33
C ASN A 56 -1.22 2.42 -11.63
N THR A 57 -2.21 2.45 -12.51
CA THR A 57 -2.13 3.16 -13.80
C THR A 57 -1.85 4.66 -13.65
N ARG A 58 -2.12 5.27 -12.48
CA ARG A 58 -1.77 6.66 -12.18
C ARG A 58 -0.27 6.91 -12.07
N HIS A 59 0.52 5.91 -11.68
CA HIS A 59 1.98 6.00 -11.59
C HIS A 59 2.67 5.62 -12.89
N LEU A 60 1.99 4.86 -13.74
CA LEU A 60 2.39 4.64 -15.12
C LEU A 60 2.06 5.93 -15.87
N ARG A 61 3.04 6.53 -16.55
CA ARG A 61 2.91 7.85 -17.22
C ARG A 61 1.89 7.84 -18.38
N VAL A 62 0.61 7.66 -18.07
CA VAL A 62 -0.54 7.51 -18.97
C VAL A 62 -1.80 8.02 -18.27
N ARG A 63 -2.78 8.49 -19.05
CA ARG A 63 -4.06 8.99 -18.52
C ARG A 63 -5.09 7.89 -18.38
N ARG A 64 -5.14 6.98 -19.36
CA ARG A 64 -6.08 5.85 -19.39
C ARG A 64 -5.33 4.54 -19.60
N LEU A 65 -5.90 3.45 -19.10
CA LEU A 65 -5.34 2.11 -19.27
C LEU A 65 -5.18 1.76 -20.76
N ASN A 66 -6.14 2.12 -21.60
CA ASN A 66 -6.10 1.85 -23.05
C ASN A 66 -4.95 2.57 -23.76
N ASP A 67 -4.45 3.67 -23.20
CA ASP A 67 -3.33 4.42 -23.77
C ASP A 67 -2.00 3.63 -23.64
N LEU A 68 -1.99 2.54 -22.86
CA LEU A 68 -0.89 1.57 -22.80
C LEU A 68 -0.84 0.65 -24.03
N ILE A 69 -1.90 0.58 -24.85
CA ILE A 69 -1.90 -0.21 -26.08
C ILE A 69 -1.13 0.55 -27.16
N HIS A 70 -0.25 -0.14 -27.89
CA HIS A 70 0.54 0.44 -28.96
C HIS A 70 -0.34 1.11 -30.02
N GLY A 71 0.00 2.36 -30.37
CA GLY A 71 -0.74 3.17 -31.33
C GLY A 71 -2.02 3.82 -30.79
N SER A 72 -2.46 3.48 -29.57
CA SER A 72 -3.68 4.04 -28.94
C SER A 72 -3.63 5.56 -28.76
N VAL A 73 -2.47 6.08 -28.32
CA VAL A 73 -2.25 7.53 -28.11
C VAL A 73 -2.38 8.35 -29.39
N VAL A 74 -2.14 7.74 -30.55
CA VAL A 74 -2.24 8.37 -31.89
C VAL A 74 -3.59 8.07 -32.54
N GLY A 75 -4.54 7.48 -31.81
CA GLY A 75 -5.86 7.10 -32.32
C GLY A 75 -5.85 5.92 -33.30
N LYS A 76 -4.74 5.18 -33.40
CA LYS A 76 -4.58 4.04 -34.30
C LYS A 76 -4.09 2.80 -33.53
N PRO A 77 -4.90 2.26 -32.60
CA PRO A 77 -4.51 1.08 -31.83
C PRO A 77 -4.31 -0.12 -32.77
N VAL A 78 -3.16 -0.78 -32.65
CA VAL A 78 -2.85 -1.96 -33.50
C VAL A 78 -3.59 -3.23 -33.06
N ALA A 79 -4.15 -3.23 -31.85
CA ALA A 79 -4.88 -4.34 -31.27
C ALA A 79 -5.91 -3.82 -30.26
N LYS A 80 -6.83 -4.71 -29.85
CA LYS A 80 -7.78 -4.44 -28.76
C LYS A 80 -7.21 -4.77 -27.37
N SER A 81 -6.01 -5.34 -27.32
CA SER A 81 -5.36 -5.80 -26.10
C SER A 81 -3.86 -5.60 -26.15
N ALA A 82 -3.26 -5.50 -24.96
CA ALA A 82 -1.83 -5.51 -24.74
C ALA A 82 -1.52 -6.38 -23.52
N SER A 83 -0.36 -7.01 -23.48
CA SER A 83 0.05 -7.82 -22.34
C SER A 83 1.51 -7.58 -21.98
N VAL A 84 1.81 -7.77 -20.70
CA VAL A 84 3.19 -7.86 -20.20
C VAL A 84 3.27 -9.09 -19.30
N THR A 85 4.29 -9.90 -19.50
CA THR A 85 4.57 -11.10 -18.71
C THR A 85 6.00 -11.03 -18.19
N ALA A 86 6.17 -11.07 -16.87
CA ALA A 86 7.45 -11.27 -16.21
C ALA A 86 7.65 -12.77 -15.97
N VAL A 87 8.74 -13.31 -16.50
CA VAL A 87 9.14 -14.70 -16.27
C VAL A 87 10.21 -14.70 -15.18
N TYR A 88 9.85 -15.22 -14.02
CA TYR A 88 10.71 -15.29 -12.84
C TYR A 88 11.19 -16.73 -12.65
N GLU A 89 12.50 -16.90 -12.50
CA GLU A 89 13.14 -18.18 -12.20
C GLU A 89 13.30 -18.29 -10.68
N MET A 90 12.64 -19.28 -10.09
CA MET A 90 12.69 -19.59 -8.68
C MET A 90 14.04 -20.26 -8.31
N PRO A 91 14.44 -20.29 -7.03
CA PRO A 91 15.70 -20.91 -6.60
C PRO A 91 15.82 -22.40 -6.95
N ASP A 92 14.70 -23.11 -7.03
CA ASP A 92 14.62 -24.52 -7.43
C ASP A 92 14.69 -24.74 -8.96
N GLY A 93 14.76 -23.65 -9.74
CA GLY A 93 14.76 -23.67 -11.20
C GLY A 93 13.37 -23.65 -11.84
N GLU A 94 12.29 -23.64 -11.07
CA GLU A 94 10.93 -23.50 -11.62
C GLU A 94 10.69 -22.10 -12.19
N GLU A 95 10.01 -22.00 -13.33
CA GLU A 95 9.61 -20.72 -13.90
C GLU A 95 8.19 -20.34 -13.47
N LYS A 96 8.05 -19.21 -12.79
CA LYS A 96 6.75 -18.59 -12.49
C LYS A 96 6.50 -17.42 -13.44
N ARG A 97 5.37 -17.47 -14.16
CA ARG A 97 4.98 -16.47 -15.15
C ARG A 97 3.91 -15.57 -14.57
N PHE A 98 4.25 -14.31 -14.33
CA PHE A 98 3.34 -13.29 -13.86
C PHE A 98 2.92 -12.43 -15.05
N SER A 99 1.64 -12.43 -15.40
CA SER A 99 1.13 -11.69 -16.55
C SER A 99 0.04 -10.71 -16.15
N ARG A 100 0.05 -9.53 -16.77
CA ARG A 100 -1.06 -8.58 -16.71
C ARG A 100 -1.49 -8.23 -18.12
N VAL A 101 -2.77 -8.43 -18.41
CA VAL A 101 -3.36 -8.26 -19.74
C VAL A 101 -4.39 -7.14 -19.70
N ILE A 102 -4.34 -6.26 -20.70
CA ILE A 102 -5.28 -5.16 -20.88
C ILE A 102 -6.29 -5.56 -21.95
N HIS A 103 -7.58 -5.45 -21.65
CA HIS A 103 -8.67 -5.67 -22.58
C HIS A 103 -9.65 -4.50 -22.50
N GLY A 104 -9.58 -3.58 -23.46
CA GLY A 104 -10.28 -2.31 -23.34
C GLY A 104 -9.89 -1.61 -22.02
N ASN A 105 -10.89 -1.13 -21.27
CA ASN A 105 -10.69 -0.35 -20.04
C ASN A 105 -10.35 -1.19 -18.80
N THR A 106 -10.28 -2.52 -18.90
CA THR A 106 -10.00 -3.40 -17.75
C THR A 106 -8.64 -4.09 -17.90
N SER A 107 -8.07 -4.50 -16.77
CA SER A 107 -6.88 -5.36 -16.74
C SER A 107 -7.17 -6.64 -15.98
N GLU A 108 -6.69 -7.75 -16.50
CA GLU A 108 -6.74 -9.08 -15.90
C GLU A 108 -5.33 -9.50 -15.46
N TYR A 109 -5.25 -10.15 -14.30
CA TYR A 109 -4.01 -10.73 -13.77
C TYR A 109 -3.99 -12.22 -14.03
N ARG A 110 -2.85 -12.76 -14.44
CA ARG A 110 -2.69 -14.20 -14.68
C ARG A 110 -1.38 -14.71 -14.07
N ILE A 111 -1.41 -15.91 -13.51
CA ILE A 111 -0.23 -16.66 -13.06
C ILE A 111 -0.16 -17.93 -13.90
N ASN A 112 0.99 -18.19 -14.53
CA ASN A 112 1.20 -19.36 -15.39
C ASN A 112 0.11 -19.51 -16.48
N GLY A 113 -0.40 -18.38 -16.97
CA GLY A 113 -1.46 -18.32 -17.98
C GLY A 113 -2.89 -18.43 -17.45
N VAL A 114 -3.09 -18.73 -16.16
CA VAL A 114 -4.41 -18.86 -15.52
C VAL A 114 -4.82 -17.53 -14.89
N SER A 115 -6.07 -17.10 -15.14
CA SER A 115 -6.64 -15.88 -14.55
C SER A 115 -6.83 -16.02 -13.04
N VAL A 116 -6.39 -15.02 -12.30
CA VAL A 116 -6.46 -14.99 -10.83
C VAL A 116 -6.97 -13.64 -10.33
N ARG A 117 -7.47 -13.62 -9.09
CA ARG A 117 -7.87 -12.37 -8.42
C ARG A 117 -6.64 -11.54 -8.06
N VAL A 118 -6.82 -10.23 -7.91
CA VAL A 118 -5.73 -9.31 -7.53
C VAL A 118 -5.10 -9.70 -6.19
N ASP A 119 -5.92 -10.13 -5.22
CA ASP A 119 -5.45 -10.54 -3.90
C ASP A 119 -4.53 -11.77 -3.99
N GLU A 120 -4.91 -12.77 -4.79
CA GLU A 120 -4.12 -13.98 -5.02
C GLU A 120 -2.82 -13.66 -5.77
N TYR A 121 -2.90 -12.78 -6.77
CA TYR A 121 -1.73 -12.28 -7.49
C TYR A 121 -0.75 -11.55 -6.58
N ALA A 122 -1.26 -10.71 -5.67
CA ALA A 122 -0.46 -10.03 -4.67
C ALA A 122 0.22 -11.04 -3.74
N THR A 123 -0.52 -12.01 -3.18
CA THR A 123 0.05 -13.08 -2.35
C THR A 123 1.16 -13.85 -3.07
N ALA A 124 0.97 -14.16 -4.35
CA ALA A 124 1.97 -14.88 -5.14
C ALA A 124 3.25 -14.06 -5.41
N LEU A 125 3.15 -12.73 -5.51
CA LEU A 125 4.30 -11.83 -5.59
C LEU A 125 4.99 -11.66 -4.23
N GLU A 126 4.22 -11.63 -3.14
CA GLU A 126 4.78 -11.55 -1.78
C GLU A 126 5.61 -12.78 -1.40
N GLN A 127 5.25 -13.96 -1.92
CA GLN A 127 6.04 -15.20 -1.78
C GLN A 127 7.45 -15.08 -2.36
N ILE A 128 7.65 -14.20 -3.36
CA ILE A 128 8.97 -13.89 -3.93
C ILE A 128 9.52 -12.56 -3.40
N HIS A 129 8.99 -12.09 -2.26
CA HIS A 129 9.37 -10.84 -1.60
C HIS A 129 9.15 -9.56 -2.44
N ILE A 130 8.23 -9.60 -3.39
CA ILE A 130 7.79 -8.42 -4.15
C ILE A 130 6.43 -7.95 -3.60
N PHE A 131 6.44 -6.81 -2.93
CA PHE A 131 5.23 -6.23 -2.35
C PHE A 131 4.63 -5.19 -3.30
N MET A 132 3.42 -5.43 -3.81
CA MET A 132 2.73 -4.49 -4.71
C MET A 132 2.50 -3.10 -4.09
N LYS A 133 2.27 -3.06 -2.76
CA LYS A 133 2.03 -1.82 -2.02
C LYS A 133 3.33 -1.08 -1.67
N VAL A 134 4.42 -1.82 -1.44
CA VAL A 134 5.67 -1.29 -0.89
C VAL A 134 6.71 -1.15 -2.02
N LYS A 135 6.91 0.10 -2.46
CA LYS A 135 7.61 0.45 -3.71
C LYS A 135 9.12 0.54 -3.58
N ASN A 136 9.75 -0.45 -2.94
CA ASN A 136 11.16 -0.35 -2.53
C ASN A 136 12.18 -0.59 -3.65
N PHE A 137 11.74 -1.19 -4.77
CA PHE A 137 12.64 -1.64 -5.83
C PHE A 137 12.48 -0.83 -7.13
N LEU A 138 11.56 0.13 -7.18
CA LEU A 138 11.30 0.97 -8.35
C LEU A 138 11.69 2.42 -8.07
N VAL A 139 12.76 2.88 -8.73
CA VAL A 139 13.20 4.27 -8.68
C VAL A 139 12.86 4.93 -10.02
N PHE A 140 11.82 5.75 -10.02
CA PHE A 140 11.44 6.54 -11.19
C PHE A 140 12.38 7.73 -11.39
N GLN A 141 12.40 8.27 -12.61
CA GLN A 141 13.12 9.51 -12.89
C GLN A 141 12.57 10.63 -11.99
N GLY A 142 13.47 11.38 -11.33
CA GLY A 142 13.11 12.41 -10.34
C GLY A 142 12.75 11.88 -8.95
N ALA A 143 12.63 10.56 -8.77
CA ALA A 143 12.29 9.98 -7.46
C ALA A 143 13.39 10.26 -6.42
N VAL A 144 14.67 10.24 -6.81
CA VAL A 144 15.80 10.51 -5.92
C VAL A 144 15.70 11.91 -5.29
N GLU A 145 15.42 12.92 -6.12
CA GLU A 145 15.22 14.30 -5.65
C GLU A 145 13.99 14.40 -4.75
N SER A 146 12.88 13.74 -5.12
CA SER A 146 11.66 13.74 -4.33
C SER A 146 11.86 13.11 -2.95
N ILE A 147 12.65 12.02 -2.85
CA ILE A 147 12.96 11.34 -1.60
C ILE A 147 13.83 12.25 -0.72
N ALA A 148 14.80 12.94 -1.33
CA ALA A 148 15.63 13.90 -0.61
C ALA A 148 14.82 15.09 -0.05
N MET A 149 13.76 15.49 -0.76
CA MET A 149 12.88 16.60 -0.37
C MET A 149 11.77 16.21 0.63
N LYS A 150 11.58 14.93 0.95
CA LYS A 150 10.55 14.49 1.91
C LYS A 150 10.77 15.10 3.29
N ASN A 151 9.68 15.63 3.86
CA ASN A 151 9.68 16.10 5.23
C ASN A 151 9.76 14.94 6.24
N ALA A 152 10.00 15.24 7.52
CA ALA A 152 10.17 14.21 8.56
C ALA A 152 8.96 13.26 8.66
N ARG A 153 7.74 13.77 8.51
CA ARG A 153 6.51 12.98 8.62
C ARG A 153 6.34 12.03 7.44
N GLU A 154 6.55 12.49 6.22
CA GLU A 154 6.51 11.68 4.99
C GLU A 154 7.60 10.60 5.00
N ARG A 155 8.75 10.90 5.60
CA ARG A 155 9.83 9.94 5.78
C ARG A 155 9.47 8.86 6.80
N CYS A 156 8.88 9.23 7.94
CA CYS A 156 8.36 8.24 8.90
C CYS A 156 7.31 7.34 8.27
N GLN A 157 6.36 7.90 7.52
CA GLN A 157 5.35 7.13 6.79
C GLN A 157 5.98 6.13 5.81
N MET A 158 7.01 6.56 5.09
CA MET A 158 7.76 5.65 4.21
C MET A 158 8.37 4.48 4.99
N PHE A 159 8.95 4.71 6.17
CA PHE A 159 9.46 3.63 7.01
C PHE A 159 8.35 2.71 7.56
N GLU A 160 7.20 3.27 7.93
CA GLU A 160 6.03 2.50 8.39
C GLU A 160 5.43 1.60 7.28
N GLU A 161 5.44 2.08 6.04
CA GLU A 161 5.04 1.27 4.88
C GLU A 161 6.02 0.12 4.65
N ILE A 162 7.33 0.36 4.80
CA ILE A 162 8.37 -0.65 4.61
C ILE A 162 8.35 -1.71 5.73
N SER A 163 8.14 -1.29 6.97
CA SER A 163 8.05 -2.18 8.14
C SER A 163 6.73 -2.93 8.21
N LYS A 164 5.76 -2.58 7.35
CA LYS A 164 4.34 -3.00 7.41
C LYS A 164 3.60 -2.55 8.67
N SER A 165 4.19 -1.73 9.54
CA SER A 165 3.50 -1.24 10.73
C SER A 165 2.34 -0.31 10.38
N ALA A 166 2.31 0.24 9.17
CA ALA A 166 1.18 1.01 8.66
C ALA A 166 -0.14 0.21 8.64
N GLU A 167 -0.11 -1.13 8.50
CA GLU A 167 -1.32 -1.97 8.48
C GLU A 167 -2.00 -2.05 9.85
N LEU A 168 -1.23 -1.89 10.93
CA LEU A 168 -1.73 -1.91 12.31
C LEU A 168 -2.27 -0.56 12.79
N LYS A 169 -2.15 0.48 11.96
CA LYS A 169 -2.50 1.84 12.34
C LYS A 169 -3.98 2.00 12.65
N GLU A 170 -4.86 1.41 11.85
CA GLU A 170 -6.31 1.51 12.07
C GLU A 170 -6.72 0.84 13.39
N GLU A 171 -6.20 -0.36 13.66
CA GLU A 171 -6.43 -1.06 14.92
C GLU A 171 -5.90 -0.27 16.11
N TYR A 172 -4.69 0.28 16.00
CA TYR A 172 -4.09 1.15 17.02
C TYR A 172 -4.95 2.39 17.29
N ASP A 173 -5.39 3.09 16.24
CA ASP A 173 -6.19 4.32 16.37
C ASP A 173 -7.56 4.02 17.00
N MET A 174 -8.19 2.89 16.66
CA MET A 174 -9.44 2.43 17.29
C MET A 174 -9.25 2.13 18.78
N SER A 175 -8.24 1.33 19.14
CA SER A 175 -7.96 1.00 20.54
C SER A 175 -7.60 2.25 21.36
N LYS A 176 -6.89 3.20 20.74
CA LYS A 176 -6.57 4.48 21.38
C LYS A 176 -7.82 5.32 21.65
N MET A 177 -8.75 5.40 20.70
CA MET A 177 -10.02 6.10 20.90
C MET A 177 -10.86 5.46 22.00
N GLU A 178 -10.91 4.13 22.05
CA GLU A 178 -11.62 3.40 23.11
C GLU A 178 -11.01 3.66 24.49
N MET A 179 -9.68 3.60 24.59
CA MET A 179 -8.94 3.92 25.82
C MET A 179 -9.26 5.34 26.32
N GLN A 180 -9.22 6.34 25.43
CA GLN A 180 -9.54 7.73 25.77
C GLN A 180 -10.98 7.88 26.28
N LYS A 181 -11.95 7.21 25.63
CA LYS A 181 -13.35 7.22 26.07
C LYS A 181 -13.53 6.59 27.45
N LEU A 182 -12.79 5.52 27.74
CA LEU A 182 -12.81 4.88 29.07
C LEU A 182 -12.19 5.79 30.14
N GLU A 183 -11.09 6.48 29.83
CA GLU A 183 -10.47 7.47 30.72
C GLU A 183 -11.39 8.65 31.04
N GLU A 184 -12.07 9.21 30.04
CA GLU A 184 -13.07 10.27 30.21
C GLU A 184 -14.25 9.81 31.08
N ASN A 185 -14.76 8.59 30.86
CA ASN A 185 -15.81 8.03 31.67
C ASN A 185 -15.36 7.78 33.12
N ALA A 186 -14.13 7.30 33.32
CA ALA A 186 -13.58 7.07 34.64
C ALA A 186 -13.44 8.38 35.42
N THR A 187 -12.88 9.42 34.79
CA THR A 187 -12.76 10.76 35.39
C THR A 187 -14.13 11.38 35.69
N PHE A 188 -15.10 11.27 34.78
CA PHE A 188 -16.46 11.72 35.01
C PHE A 188 -17.12 11.03 36.21
N ASN A 189 -17.02 9.70 36.30
CA ASN A 189 -17.57 8.92 37.41
C ASN A 189 -16.89 9.27 38.74
N LEU A 190 -15.58 9.52 38.72
CA LEU A 190 -14.82 9.92 39.91
C LEU A 190 -15.27 11.30 40.40
N ASN A 191 -15.45 12.28 39.49
CA ASN A 191 -15.99 13.60 39.80
C ASN A 191 -17.43 13.56 40.31
N LYS A 192 -18.28 12.70 39.74
CA LYS A 192 -19.65 12.49 40.23
C LYS A 192 -19.65 11.91 41.64
N LYS A 193 -18.78 10.92 41.91
CA LYS A 193 -18.64 10.32 43.24
C LYS A 193 -18.16 11.33 44.27
N THR A 194 -17.17 12.16 43.95
CA THR A 194 -16.68 13.21 44.88
C THR A 194 -17.77 14.25 45.16
N GLY A 195 -18.55 14.65 44.15
CA GLY A 195 -19.72 15.53 44.32
C GLY A 195 -20.76 14.95 45.28
N ILE A 196 -21.19 13.70 45.08
CA ILE A 196 -22.16 13.02 45.97
C ILE A 196 -21.62 12.91 47.41
N VAL A 197 -20.32 12.64 47.58
CA VAL A 197 -19.70 12.57 48.91
C VAL A 197 -19.71 13.93 49.61
N ALA A 198 -19.46 15.02 48.87
CA ALA A 198 -19.53 16.39 49.40
C ALA A 198 -20.96 16.75 49.84
N GLU A 199 -21.97 16.50 48.99
CA GLU A 199 -23.38 16.73 49.32
C GLU A 199 -23.82 15.93 50.56
N ARG A 200 -23.41 14.66 50.67
CA ARG A 200 -23.70 13.83 51.86
C ARG A 200 -23.08 14.40 53.13
N LYS A 201 -21.85 14.94 53.06
CA LYS A 201 -21.21 15.60 54.21
C LYS A 201 -21.99 16.85 54.63
N GLU A 202 -22.39 17.70 53.68
CA GLU A 202 -23.19 18.89 53.98
C GLU A 202 -24.56 18.55 54.58
N ALA A 203 -25.26 17.57 54.00
CA ALA A 203 -26.56 17.12 54.50
C ALA A 203 -26.46 16.59 55.94
N LYS A 204 -25.41 15.80 56.25
CA LYS A 204 -25.12 15.36 57.62
C LYS A 204 -24.89 16.54 58.55
N LEU A 205 -24.07 17.52 58.16
CA LEU A 205 -23.77 18.69 58.98
C LEU A 205 -25.02 19.52 59.29
N LYS A 206 -25.87 19.75 58.26
CA LYS A 206 -27.17 20.43 58.44
C LYS A 206 -28.08 19.64 59.38
N SER A 207 -28.15 18.32 59.23
CA SER A 207 -28.98 17.47 60.11
C SER A 207 -28.52 17.49 61.57
N MET A 208 -27.20 17.52 61.82
CA MET A 208 -26.63 17.66 63.16
C MET A 208 -27.01 19.01 63.79
N LYS A 209 -26.76 20.11 63.08
CA LYS A 209 -27.15 21.46 63.56
C LYS A 209 -28.65 21.56 63.87
N LEU A 210 -29.51 20.95 63.05
CA LEU A 210 -30.96 20.91 63.27
C LEU A 210 -31.35 20.09 64.52
N ARG A 211 -30.64 19.00 64.82
CA ARG A 211 -30.82 18.22 66.05
C ARG A 211 -30.37 19.00 67.28
N ASP A 212 -29.22 19.67 67.20
CA ASP A 212 -28.69 20.48 68.30
C ASP A 212 -29.64 21.64 68.65
N ILE A 213 -30.18 22.33 67.63
CA ILE A 213 -31.18 23.39 67.83
C ILE A 213 -32.48 22.84 68.46
N LYS A 214 -32.95 21.65 68.04
CA LYS A 214 -34.14 21.02 68.63
C LYS A 214 -33.92 20.65 70.09
N ASN A 215 -32.74 20.14 70.44
CA ASN A 215 -32.40 19.80 71.82
C ASN A 215 -32.25 21.05 72.70
N PHE A 216 -31.74 22.15 72.15
CA PHE A 216 -31.62 23.42 72.87
C PHE A 216 -32.98 24.10 73.14
N LYS A 217 -33.98 23.87 72.29
CA LYS A 217 -35.36 24.39 72.49
C LYS A 217 -36.24 23.52 73.40
N MET A 218 -35.78 22.32 73.77
CA MET A 218 -36.52 21.38 74.63
C MET A 218 -36.07 21.40 76.09
N ASN A 219 -35.03 22.18 76.41
CA ASN A 219 -34.61 22.55 77.77
C ASN A 219 -34.98 24.02 78.02
#